data_AF-A0A9K3HJD0-F1
#
_entry.id   AF-A0A9K3HJD0-F1
#
_cell.length_a   1.000
_cell.length_b   1.000
_cell.length_c   1.000
_cell.angle_alpha   90.00
_cell.angle_beta   90.00
_cell.angle_gamma   90.00
#
_symmetry.space_group_name_H-M   'P 1'
#
loop_
_entity.id
_entity.type
_entity.pdbx_description
1 polymer ?
#
loop_
_entity_poly.entity_id
_entity_poly.type
_entity_poly.pdbx_seq_one_letter_code
_entity_poly.pdbx_strand_id
1 'polypeptide(L)'
;MVLTKMEESISNARTTYEKMMAERDALKIGEADLKARMDEMKSHHKAKIEELKLESADLAAKVEDLQATKAWLLSEGAQVLEKNVHRGPEMTAVVAAMNNAMSSIRVNSGLHQGYVHALKKKTPYAEALLNRNAEADLNMAVACYESLTFPLVDDLPKLINEPLSKIKDALFFAGGASSKE
;
A
#
# COMPACT_ATOMS: atom_id res chain seq x y z
N MET A 1 43.23 77.62 46.23
CA MET A 1 43.62 76.20 46.08
C MET A 1 42.59 75.21 46.61
N VAL A 2 41.85 75.50 47.70
CA VAL A 2 40.80 74.59 48.23
C VAL A 2 39.52 74.63 47.39
N LEU A 3 39.04 75.83 47.04
CA LEU A 3 37.82 76.01 46.21
C LEU A 3 37.92 75.32 44.85
N THR A 4 39.04 75.47 44.15
CA THR A 4 39.30 74.85 42.84
C THR A 4 39.27 73.31 42.91
N LYS A 5 39.76 72.72 44.00
CA LYS A 5 39.68 71.26 44.22
C LYS A 5 38.25 70.79 44.49
N MET A 6 37.44 71.60 45.17
CA MET A 6 36.03 71.30 45.41
C MET A 6 35.22 71.37 44.10
N GLU A 7 35.46 72.37 43.26
CA GLU A 7 34.81 72.50 41.95
C GLU A 7 35.13 71.31 41.03
N GLU A 8 36.40 70.89 40.99
CA GLU A 8 36.84 69.71 40.23
C GLU A 8 36.18 68.43 40.76
N SER A 9 36.11 68.25 42.09
CA SER A 9 35.44 67.11 42.72
C SER A 9 33.94 67.07 42.40
N ILE A 10 33.25 68.21 42.38
CA ILE A 10 31.82 68.30 42.04
C ILE A 10 31.60 67.98 40.56
N SER A 11 32.47 68.49 39.68
CA SER A 11 32.40 68.22 38.24
C SER A 11 32.62 66.72 37.94
N ASN A 12 33.60 66.10 38.59
CA ASN A 12 33.86 64.66 38.49
C ASN A 12 32.69 63.82 39.04
N ALA A 13 32.10 64.21 40.17
CA ALA A 13 30.92 63.53 40.71
C ALA A 13 29.72 63.63 39.76
N ARG A 14 29.49 64.80 39.15
CA ARG A 14 28.40 65.02 38.19
C ARG A 14 28.58 64.17 36.93
N THR A 15 29.76 64.18 36.33
CA THR A 15 30.03 63.37 35.12
C THR A 15 29.92 61.87 35.41
N THR A 16 30.33 61.42 36.60
CA THR A 16 30.17 60.02 37.01
C THR A 16 28.69 59.67 37.17
N TYR A 17 27.89 60.54 37.80
CA TYR A 17 26.44 60.33 37.94
C TYR A 17 25.74 60.27 36.57
N GLU A 18 26.06 61.19 35.65
CA GLU A 18 25.52 61.21 34.29
C GLU A 18 25.86 59.91 33.54
N LYS A 19 27.08 59.37 33.69
CA LYS A 19 27.47 58.07 33.14
C LYS A 19 26.66 56.91 33.74
N MET A 20 26.52 56.85 35.07
CA MET A 20 25.72 55.80 35.72
C MET A 20 24.25 55.82 35.26
N MET A 21 23.69 57.01 35.07
CA MET A 21 22.32 57.16 34.58
C MET A 21 22.17 56.66 33.14
N ALA A 22 23.14 56.97 32.27
CA ALA A 22 23.17 56.44 30.91
C ALA A 22 23.33 54.91 30.88
N GLU A 23 24.20 54.33 31.72
CA GLU A 23 24.37 52.88 31.86
C GLU A 23 23.08 52.21 32.34
N ARG A 24 22.41 52.80 33.34
CA ARG A 24 21.10 52.31 33.82
C ARG A 24 20.06 52.30 32.71
N ASP A 25 19.99 53.35 31.90
CA ASP A 25 19.02 53.44 30.80
C ASP A 25 19.35 52.42 29.70
N ALA A 26 20.62 52.21 29.39
CA ALA A 26 21.07 51.16 28.46
C ALA A 26 20.71 49.76 28.99
N LEU A 27 20.92 49.49 30.28
CA LEU A 27 20.53 48.22 30.91
C LEU A 27 19.02 47.99 30.84
N LYS A 28 18.22 49.02 31.09
CA LYS A 28 16.76 48.94 31.03
C LYS A 28 16.27 48.62 29.61
N ILE A 29 16.92 49.19 28.59
CA ILE A 29 16.64 48.86 27.19
C ILE A 29 17.04 47.41 26.89
N GLY A 30 18.23 46.98 27.33
CA GLY A 30 18.71 45.61 27.16
C GLY A 30 17.81 44.56 27.82
N GLU A 31 17.31 44.83 29.02
CA GLU A 31 16.35 43.98 29.72
C GLU A 31 15.02 43.86 28.94
N ALA A 32 14.52 44.97 28.39
CA ALA A 32 13.31 44.96 27.57
C ALA A 32 13.49 44.15 26.28
N ASP A 33 14.63 44.27 25.60
CA ASP A 33 14.94 43.47 24.39
C ASP A 33 15.05 41.98 24.71
N LEU A 34 15.77 41.62 25.79
CA LEU A 34 15.89 40.24 26.26
C LEU A 34 14.52 39.62 26.58
N LYS A 35 13.64 40.40 27.23
CA LYS A 35 12.28 39.96 27.55
C LYS A 35 11.47 39.73 26.27
N ALA A 36 11.54 40.65 25.31
CA ALA A 36 10.84 40.50 24.03
C ALA A 36 11.30 39.25 23.26
N ARG A 37 12.62 39.01 23.17
CA ARG A 37 13.17 37.80 22.54
C ARG A 37 12.77 36.52 23.26
N MET A 38 12.72 36.55 24.59
CA MET A 38 12.28 35.39 25.37
C MET A 38 10.80 35.06 25.11
N ASP A 39 9.95 36.08 25.02
CA ASP A 39 8.52 35.90 24.75
C ASP A 39 8.28 35.40 23.31
N GLU A 40 9.02 35.93 22.33
CA GLU A 40 9.01 35.42 20.95
C GLU A 40 9.45 33.95 20.88
N MET A 41 10.57 33.62 21.54
CA MET A 41 11.08 32.26 21.61
C MET A 41 10.08 31.30 22.26
N LYS A 42 9.41 31.70 23.35
CA LYS A 42 8.36 30.88 23.98
C LYS A 42 7.18 30.65 23.04
N SER A 43 6.75 31.68 22.33
CA SER A 43 5.66 31.59 21.35
C SER A 43 6.01 30.61 20.23
N HIS A 44 7.21 30.74 19.66
CA HIS A 44 7.70 29.86 18.61
C HIS A 44 7.80 28.40 19.07
N HIS A 45 8.40 28.13 20.24
CA HIS A 45 8.46 26.77 20.77
C HIS A 45 7.09 26.18 21.04
N LYS A 46 6.14 26.98 21.56
CA LYS A 46 4.77 26.52 21.77
C LYS A 46 4.10 26.12 20.45
N ALA A 47 4.25 26.94 19.41
CA ALA A 47 3.72 26.62 18.08
C ALA A 47 4.34 25.32 17.53
N LYS A 48 5.67 25.16 17.65
CA LYS A 48 6.35 23.96 17.16
C LYS A 48 5.95 22.69 17.92
N ILE A 49 5.73 22.79 19.23
CA ILE A 49 5.23 21.66 20.03
C ILE A 49 3.84 21.23 19.56
N GLU A 50 2.93 22.16 19.28
CA GLU A 50 1.58 21.81 18.79
C GLU A 50 1.62 21.21 17.39
N GLU A 51 2.47 21.71 16.49
CA GLU A 51 2.70 21.10 15.18
C GLU A 51 3.17 19.64 15.31
N LEU A 52 4.18 19.39 16.14
CA LEU A 52 4.72 18.05 16.38
C LEU A 52 3.69 17.10 17.01
N LYS A 53 2.80 17.59 17.87
CA LYS A 53 1.70 16.78 18.42
C LYS A 53 0.73 16.35 17.35
N LEU A 54 0.35 17.24 16.44
CA LEU A 54 -0.54 16.91 15.33
C LEU A 54 0.10 15.89 14.39
N GLU A 55 1.37 16.09 14.04
CA GLU A 55 2.12 15.14 13.20
C GLU A 55 2.25 13.78 13.87
N SER A 56 2.56 13.76 15.18
CA SER A 56 2.65 12.51 15.94
C SER A 56 1.30 11.77 16.00
N ALA A 57 0.18 12.48 16.09
CA ALA A 57 -1.15 11.87 16.09
C ALA A 57 -1.52 11.28 14.72
N ASP A 58 -1.21 12.00 13.63
CA ASP A 58 -1.41 11.51 12.26
C ASP A 58 -0.55 10.26 11.97
N LEU A 59 0.72 10.28 12.37
CA LEU A 59 1.60 9.12 12.23
C LEU A 59 1.12 7.93 13.06
N ALA A 60 0.64 8.15 14.28
CA ALA A 60 0.07 7.09 15.12
C ALA A 60 -1.14 6.43 14.44
N ALA A 61 -2.05 7.22 13.87
CA ALA A 61 -3.20 6.71 13.14
C ALA A 61 -2.80 5.88 11.90
N LYS A 62 -1.80 6.35 11.13
CA LYS A 62 -1.25 5.60 9.98
C LYS A 62 -0.61 4.27 10.40
N VAL A 63 0.12 4.27 11.52
CA VAL A 63 0.72 3.04 12.04
C VAL A 63 -0.35 2.04 12.48
N GLU A 64 -1.42 2.50 13.12
CA GLU A 64 -2.55 1.66 13.53
C GLU A 64 -3.24 1.02 12.31
N ASP A 65 -3.52 1.81 11.26
CA ASP A 65 -4.11 1.29 10.01
C ASP A 65 -3.20 0.26 9.31
N LEU A 66 -1.89 0.52 9.25
CA LEU A 66 -0.93 -0.44 8.70
C LEU A 66 -0.86 -1.72 9.52
N GLN A 67 -0.92 -1.63 10.85
CA GLN A 67 -0.97 -2.80 11.73
C GLN A 67 -2.24 -3.61 11.50
N ALA A 68 -3.40 -2.96 11.40
CA ALA A 68 -4.67 -3.60 11.09
C ALA A 68 -4.63 -4.29 9.71
N THR A 69 -4.06 -3.62 8.70
CA THR A 69 -3.89 -4.17 7.36
C THR A 69 -3.00 -5.41 7.36
N LYS A 70 -1.84 -5.33 8.04
CA LYS A 70 -0.93 -6.46 8.20
C LYS A 70 -1.60 -7.64 8.91
N ALA A 71 -2.29 -7.38 10.02
CA ALA A 71 -2.99 -8.41 10.77
C ALA A 71 -4.04 -9.11 9.90
N TRP A 72 -4.85 -8.33 9.18
CA TRP A 72 -5.88 -8.86 8.28
C TRP A 72 -5.29 -9.67 7.12
N LEU A 73 -4.22 -9.19 6.47
CA LEU A 73 -3.56 -9.93 5.38
C LEU A 73 -3.04 -11.28 5.84
N LEU A 74 -2.46 -11.35 7.03
CA LEU A 74 -1.91 -12.58 7.61
C LEU A 74 -2.99 -13.54 8.12
N SER A 75 -4.15 -13.05 8.56
CA SER A 75 -5.24 -13.90 9.09
C SER A 75 -6.21 -14.36 8.01
N GLU A 76 -6.64 -13.46 7.13
CA GLU A 76 -7.75 -13.67 6.19
C GLU A 76 -7.35 -13.38 4.74
N GLY A 77 -6.55 -12.33 4.50
CA GLY A 77 -6.29 -11.84 3.15
C GLY A 77 -5.65 -12.88 2.22
N ALA A 78 -4.70 -13.69 2.73
CA ALA A 78 -4.10 -14.77 1.95
C ALA A 78 -5.14 -15.83 1.52
N GLN A 79 -6.06 -16.21 2.42
CA GLN A 79 -7.13 -17.18 2.11
C GLN A 79 -8.14 -16.62 1.11
N VAL A 80 -8.47 -15.33 1.23
CA VAL A 80 -9.36 -14.64 0.28
C VAL A 80 -8.71 -14.59 -1.10
N LEU A 81 -7.42 -14.23 -1.18
CA LEU A 81 -6.67 -14.21 -2.42
C LEU A 81 -6.61 -15.59 -3.08
N GLU A 82 -6.25 -16.63 -2.33
CA GLU A 82 -6.24 -18.02 -2.78
C GLU A 82 -7.62 -18.44 -3.33
N LYS A 83 -8.69 -18.15 -2.59
CA LYS A 83 -10.06 -18.47 -3.01
C LYS A 83 -10.43 -17.79 -4.31
N ASN A 84 -10.04 -16.53 -4.51
CA ASN A 84 -10.35 -15.80 -5.74
C ASN A 84 -9.55 -16.30 -6.94
N VAL A 85 -8.28 -16.65 -6.74
CA VAL A 85 -7.46 -17.24 -7.79
C VAL A 85 -8.03 -18.59 -8.22
N HIS A 86 -8.43 -19.45 -7.27
CA HIS A 86 -8.98 -20.76 -7.59
C HIS A 86 -10.40 -20.73 -8.16
N ARG A 87 -11.23 -19.77 -7.73
CA ARG A 87 -12.62 -19.63 -8.19
C ARG A 87 -12.79 -18.56 -9.27
N GLY A 88 -11.68 -18.00 -9.75
CA GLY A 88 -11.70 -16.98 -10.79
C GLY A 88 -12.23 -17.53 -12.12
N PRO A 89 -12.79 -16.67 -12.97
CA PRO A 89 -13.22 -17.05 -14.31
C PRO A 89 -12.06 -17.62 -15.14
N GLU A 90 -10.83 -17.15 -14.90
CA GLU A 90 -9.62 -17.60 -15.58
C GLU A 90 -9.33 -19.07 -15.28
N MET A 91 -9.25 -19.45 -14.00
CA MET A 91 -9.02 -20.85 -13.59
C MET A 91 -10.18 -21.75 -14.01
N THR A 92 -11.43 -21.27 -13.90
CA THR A 92 -12.62 -22.04 -14.30
C THR A 92 -12.62 -22.34 -15.80
N ALA A 93 -12.28 -21.36 -16.63
CA ALA A 93 -12.20 -21.54 -18.08
C ALA A 93 -11.14 -22.56 -18.48
N VAL A 94 -9.95 -22.50 -17.85
CA VAL A 94 -8.88 -23.45 -18.14
C VAL A 94 -9.23 -24.87 -17.70
N VAL A 95 -9.78 -25.04 -16.50
CA VAL A 95 -10.22 -26.37 -16.04
C VAL A 95 -11.30 -26.95 -16.96
N ALA A 96 -12.24 -26.14 -17.42
CA ALA A 96 -13.25 -26.56 -18.39
C ALA A 96 -12.63 -26.96 -19.73
N ALA A 97 -11.71 -26.16 -20.27
CA ALA A 97 -11.00 -26.46 -21.52
C ALA A 97 -10.19 -27.77 -21.42
N MET A 98 -9.46 -27.95 -20.32
CA MET A 98 -8.68 -29.15 -20.05
C MET A 98 -9.57 -30.40 -19.95
N ASN A 99 -10.70 -30.30 -19.25
CA ASN A 99 -11.65 -31.41 -19.10
C ASN A 99 -12.31 -31.79 -20.45
N ASN A 100 -12.66 -30.80 -21.26
CA ASN A 100 -13.20 -31.01 -22.61
C ASN A 100 -12.17 -31.68 -23.55
N ALA A 101 -10.91 -31.24 -23.50
CA ALA A 101 -9.82 -31.83 -24.27
C ALA A 101 -9.53 -33.27 -23.83
N MET A 102 -9.44 -33.53 -22.52
CA MET A 102 -9.25 -34.88 -21.98
C MET A 102 -10.40 -35.84 -22.32
N SER A 103 -11.65 -35.36 -22.24
CA SER A 103 -12.83 -36.14 -22.64
C SER A 103 -12.73 -36.54 -24.11
N SER A 104 -12.35 -35.61 -24.98
CA SER A 104 -12.15 -35.85 -26.41
C SER A 104 -11.08 -36.91 -26.67
N ILE A 105 -9.95 -36.89 -25.93
CA ILE A 105 -8.89 -37.90 -26.04
C ILE A 105 -9.37 -39.28 -25.59
N ARG A 106 -10.05 -39.41 -24.44
CA ARG A 106 -10.51 -40.71 -23.92
C ARG A 106 -11.57 -41.35 -24.81
N VAL A 107 -12.51 -40.55 -25.31
CA VAL A 107 -13.53 -41.03 -26.26
C VAL A 107 -12.85 -41.48 -27.55
N ASN A 108 -11.91 -40.70 -28.07
CA ASN A 108 -11.17 -41.06 -29.28
C ASN A 108 -10.25 -42.28 -29.07
N SER A 109 -9.58 -42.43 -27.92
CA SER A 109 -8.67 -43.56 -27.67
C SER A 109 -9.42 -44.87 -27.46
N GLY A 110 -10.55 -44.86 -26.75
CA GLY A 110 -11.39 -46.03 -26.54
C GLY A 110 -12.06 -46.52 -27.83
N LEU A 111 -12.61 -45.59 -28.62
CA LEU A 111 -13.16 -45.89 -29.95
C LEU A 111 -12.06 -46.33 -30.93
N HIS A 112 -10.89 -45.72 -30.89
CA HIS A 112 -9.76 -46.11 -31.73
C HIS A 112 -9.26 -47.52 -31.42
N GLN A 113 -9.08 -47.88 -30.14
CA GLN A 113 -8.71 -49.25 -29.76
C GLN A 113 -9.80 -50.26 -30.14
N GLY A 114 -11.08 -49.92 -29.92
CA GLY A 114 -12.22 -50.72 -30.37
C GLY A 114 -12.27 -50.91 -31.88
N TYR A 115 -11.98 -49.85 -32.65
CA TYR A 115 -11.91 -49.84 -34.11
C TYR A 115 -10.71 -50.65 -34.64
N VAL A 116 -9.52 -50.53 -34.05
CA VAL A 116 -8.34 -51.34 -34.40
C VAL A 116 -8.59 -52.82 -34.11
N HIS A 117 -9.28 -53.14 -33.01
CA HIS A 117 -9.71 -54.49 -32.70
C HIS A 117 -10.76 -55.00 -33.71
N ALA A 118 -11.70 -54.15 -34.14
CA ALA A 118 -12.71 -54.47 -35.15
C ALA A 118 -12.11 -54.60 -36.57
N LEU A 119 -11.13 -53.77 -36.96
CA LEU A 119 -10.45 -53.82 -38.25
C LEU A 119 -9.63 -55.09 -38.43
N LYS A 120 -8.99 -55.60 -37.37
CA LYS A 120 -8.38 -56.95 -37.38
C LYS A 120 -9.40 -58.06 -37.66
N LYS A 121 -10.71 -57.79 -37.52
CA LYS A 121 -11.83 -58.67 -37.86
C LYS A 121 -12.75 -58.05 -38.93
N LYS A 122 -12.20 -57.79 -40.13
CA LYS A 122 -12.93 -57.68 -41.43
C LYS A 122 -14.31 -56.98 -41.42
N THR A 123 -14.37 -55.65 -41.61
CA THR A 123 -15.22 -54.88 -42.58
C THR A 123 -15.24 -53.36 -42.28
N PRO A 124 -15.51 -52.49 -43.27
CA PRO A 124 -15.17 -51.07 -43.20
C PRO A 124 -16.18 -50.28 -42.36
N TYR A 125 -15.68 -49.58 -41.34
CA TYR A 125 -16.49 -48.70 -40.50
C TYR A 125 -16.54 -47.30 -41.11
N ALA A 126 -17.74 -46.74 -41.25
CA ALA A 126 -17.97 -45.36 -41.62
C ALA A 126 -17.31 -44.43 -40.59
N GLU A 127 -16.63 -43.39 -41.05
CA GLU A 127 -15.93 -42.38 -40.23
C GLU A 127 -16.92 -41.69 -39.28
N ALA A 128 -17.07 -42.23 -38.07
CA ALA A 128 -17.63 -41.48 -36.96
C ALA A 128 -16.58 -40.44 -36.56
N LEU A 129 -16.78 -39.21 -37.05
CA LEU A 129 -16.12 -37.94 -36.71
C LEU A 129 -15.08 -38.05 -35.57
N LEU A 130 -13.92 -38.59 -35.89
CA LEU A 130 -12.72 -38.51 -35.05
C LEU A 130 -12.37 -37.02 -34.97
N ASN A 131 -12.35 -36.44 -33.77
CA ASN A 131 -11.66 -35.16 -33.60
C ASN A 131 -10.15 -35.44 -33.76
N ARG A 132 -9.65 -35.35 -35.00
CA ARG A 132 -8.25 -35.58 -35.37
C ARG A 132 -7.27 -34.65 -34.65
N ASN A 133 -7.79 -33.58 -34.04
CA ASN A 133 -7.00 -32.57 -33.34
C ASN A 133 -7.02 -32.71 -31.81
N ALA A 134 -7.59 -33.78 -31.23
CA ALA A 134 -7.74 -33.89 -29.77
C ALA A 134 -6.41 -33.77 -28.97
N GLU A 135 -5.29 -34.24 -29.52
CA GLU A 135 -3.97 -34.07 -28.92
C GLU A 135 -3.48 -32.61 -29.02
N ALA A 136 -3.72 -31.95 -30.15
CA ALA A 136 -3.43 -30.53 -30.33
C ALA A 136 -4.30 -29.66 -29.41
N ASP A 137 -5.58 -30.02 -29.23
CA ASP A 137 -6.52 -29.34 -28.33
C ASP A 137 -6.07 -29.47 -26.86
N LEU A 138 -5.57 -30.65 -26.45
CA LEU A 138 -4.99 -30.83 -25.11
C LEU A 138 -3.70 -30.03 -24.94
N ASN A 139 -2.78 -30.08 -25.90
CA ASN A 139 -1.54 -29.30 -25.84
C ASN A 139 -1.83 -27.79 -25.80
N MET A 140 -2.86 -27.33 -26.51
CA MET A 140 -3.32 -25.94 -26.46
C MET A 140 -3.93 -25.60 -25.09
N ALA A 141 -4.73 -26.48 -24.50
CA ALA A 141 -5.27 -26.27 -23.15
C ALA A 141 -4.17 -26.23 -22.07
N VAL A 142 -3.14 -27.08 -22.20
CA VAL A 142 -1.95 -27.09 -21.35
C VAL A 142 -1.19 -25.77 -21.49
N ALA A 143 -0.94 -25.32 -22.73
CA ALA A 143 -0.26 -24.04 -22.98
C ALA A 143 -1.06 -22.83 -22.43
N CYS A 144 -2.39 -22.87 -22.51
CA CYS A 144 -3.26 -21.86 -21.87
C CYS A 144 -3.18 -21.88 -20.34
N TYR A 145 -2.98 -23.05 -19.72
CA TYR A 145 -2.74 -23.15 -18.27
C TYR A 145 -1.38 -22.57 -17.88
N GLU A 146 -0.34 -22.89 -18.64
CA GLU A 146 1.03 -22.41 -18.37
C GLU A 146 1.17 -20.88 -18.56
N SER A 147 0.37 -20.30 -19.45
CA SER A 147 0.33 -18.85 -19.70
C SER A 147 -0.76 -18.11 -18.90
N LEU A 148 -1.37 -18.77 -17.91
CA LEU A 148 -2.46 -18.20 -17.13
C LEU A 148 -1.97 -17.03 -16.27
N THR A 149 -2.54 -15.86 -16.50
CA THR A 149 -2.34 -14.66 -15.69
C THR A 149 -3.61 -14.33 -14.93
N PHE A 150 -3.47 -13.81 -13.71
CA PHE A 150 -4.59 -13.38 -12.88
C PHE A 150 -4.58 -11.87 -12.77
N PRO A 151 -5.54 -11.15 -13.41
CA PRO A 151 -5.62 -9.69 -13.33
C PRO A 151 -5.63 -9.17 -11.90
N LEU A 152 -6.28 -9.91 -10.98
CA LEU A 152 -6.29 -9.59 -9.55
C LEU A 152 -4.87 -9.52 -8.96
N VAL A 153 -3.99 -10.45 -9.33
CA VAL A 153 -2.60 -10.51 -8.85
C VAL A 153 -1.78 -9.37 -9.46
N ASP A 154 -2.01 -9.07 -10.73
CA ASP A 154 -1.34 -7.97 -11.44
C ASP A 154 -1.76 -6.59 -10.89
N ASP A 155 -2.94 -6.49 -10.31
CA ASP A 155 -3.49 -5.26 -9.71
C ASP A 155 -3.08 -5.05 -8.24
N LEU A 156 -2.59 -6.09 -7.53
CA LEU A 156 -2.15 -5.97 -6.12
C LEU A 156 -1.14 -4.83 -5.87
N PRO A 157 -0.13 -4.59 -6.72
CA PRO A 157 0.83 -3.49 -6.52
C PRO A 157 0.17 -2.10 -6.50
N LYS A 158 -1.00 -1.95 -7.13
CA LYS A 158 -1.75 -0.67 -7.15
C LYS A 158 -2.39 -0.36 -5.79
N LEU A 159 -2.53 -1.36 -4.91
CA LEU A 159 -3.21 -1.27 -3.62
C LEU A 159 -2.26 -0.96 -2.45
N ILE A 160 -0.95 -0.82 -2.68
CA ILE A 160 0.08 -0.67 -1.62
C ILE A 160 -0.18 0.53 -0.69
N ASN A 161 -0.71 1.62 -1.23
CA ASN A 161 -0.96 2.86 -0.48
C ASN A 161 -2.44 3.07 -0.13
N GLU A 162 -3.30 2.09 -0.41
CA GLU A 162 -4.73 2.21 -0.19
C GLU A 162 -5.10 1.74 1.23
N PRO A 163 -6.14 2.32 1.85
CA PRO A 163 -6.61 1.90 3.16
C PRO A 163 -7.18 0.48 3.12
N LEU A 164 -7.20 -0.18 4.29
CA LEU A 164 -7.68 -1.55 4.43
C LEU A 164 -9.07 -1.80 3.82
N SER A 165 -9.98 -0.82 3.90
CA SER A 165 -11.32 -0.93 3.32
C SER A 165 -11.29 -1.16 1.81
N LYS A 166 -10.48 -0.37 1.08
CA LYS A 166 -10.33 -0.52 -0.37
C LYS A 166 -9.59 -1.79 -0.75
N ILE A 167 -8.59 -2.19 0.04
CA ILE A 167 -7.89 -3.47 -0.16
C ILE A 167 -8.89 -4.63 -0.05
N LYS A 168 -9.74 -4.60 0.98
CA LYS A 168 -10.82 -5.58 1.15
C LYS A 168 -11.77 -5.56 -0.04
N ASP A 169 -12.27 -4.40 -0.45
CA ASP A 169 -13.21 -4.31 -1.58
C ASP A 169 -12.63 -4.91 -2.86
N ALA A 170 -11.37 -4.60 -3.18
CA ALA A 170 -10.67 -5.16 -4.33
C ALA A 170 -10.49 -6.69 -4.24
N LEU A 171 -10.29 -7.21 -3.03
CA LEU A 171 -10.11 -8.64 -2.77
C LEU A 171 -11.44 -9.38 -2.54
N PHE A 172 -12.57 -8.75 -2.27
CA PHE A 172 -13.85 -9.45 -2.08
C PHE A 172 -14.68 -9.53 -3.38
N PHE A 173 -14.35 -8.73 -4.40
CA PHE A 173 -15.03 -8.77 -5.71
C PHE A 173 -14.36 -9.73 -6.71
N ALA A 174 -14.68 -11.01 -6.58
CA ALA A 174 -14.62 -11.98 -7.69
C ALA A 174 -15.74 -13.05 -7.66
N GLY A 175 -16.62 -13.07 -6.64
CA GLY A 175 -17.63 -14.13 -6.47
C GLY A 175 -19.09 -13.67 -6.39
N GLY A 176 -19.37 -12.40 -6.66
CA GLY A 176 -20.64 -11.73 -6.34
C GLY A 176 -21.56 -11.43 -7.52
N ALA A 177 -21.56 -12.21 -8.60
CA ALA A 177 -22.73 -12.25 -9.47
C ALA A 177 -23.79 -13.13 -8.79
N SER A 178 -24.39 -12.59 -7.72
CA SER A 178 -25.61 -13.16 -7.15
C SER A 178 -26.66 -13.16 -8.25
N SER A 179 -27.03 -14.36 -8.68
CA SER A 179 -28.28 -14.64 -9.36
C SER A 179 -29.39 -13.76 -8.79
N LYS A 180 -29.96 -12.92 -9.63
CA LYS A 180 -31.30 -12.38 -9.39
C LYS A 180 -32.26 -13.51 -9.72
N GLU A 181 -32.75 -14.18 -8.69
CA GLU A 181 -34.11 -14.75 -8.70
C GLU A 181 -35.09 -13.66 -8.26
#